data_AF-A0A939IWZ2-F1
#
_entry.id   AF-A0A939IWZ2-F1
#
_cell.length_a   1.000
_cell.length_b   1.000
_cell.length_c   1.000
_cell.angle_alpha   90.00
_cell.angle_beta   90.00
_cell.angle_gamma   90.00
#
_symmetry.space_group_name_H-M   'P 1'
#
loop_
_entity.id
_entity.type
_entity.pdbx_description
1 polymer ?
#
loop_
_entity_poly.entity_id
_entity_poly.type
_entity_poly.pdbx_seq_one_letter_code
_entity_poly.pdbx_strand_id
1 'polypeptide(L)'
;MRTINKPFVIITVIAVIVITLASVGPTVYRVVTTPGIKTEALDADDAQPASTNINGNWTIVPGAGRNATQVGFTFHEALPGQRKDTSGSTHAVTGNVVVADNTLQSADLTVDTDTLRTDIKKRDINVKMKILHTDKYPTATFTTDKKVDLSGIPADGTTGEVVIPGTLTLHGVSREVQPTFTVLRTGKRVLLYSDLPVNRKDYGVETPEFVAAVIAEEGELNIRLDLEKTDQ
;
A
#
# COMPACT_ATOMS: atom_id res chain seq x y z
N MET A 1 -24.48 -58.06 19.12
CA MET A 1 -24.10 -56.82 19.85
C MET A 1 -22.60 -56.61 19.66
N ARG A 2 -22.17 -55.67 18.82
CA ARG A 2 -20.76 -55.44 18.50
C ARG A 2 -20.20 -54.42 19.49
N THR A 3 -19.47 -54.87 20.50
CA THR A 3 -18.81 -53.99 21.49
C THR A 3 -17.74 -53.19 20.78
N ILE A 4 -18.00 -51.90 20.54
CA ILE A 4 -17.00 -50.98 20.04
C ILE A 4 -15.92 -50.85 21.14
N ASN A 5 -14.68 -51.18 20.78
CA ASN A 5 -13.55 -51.13 21.70
C ASN A 5 -13.33 -49.67 22.14
N LYS A 6 -13.69 -49.35 23.38
CA LYS A 6 -13.51 -48.04 24.03
C LYS A 6 -12.14 -47.37 23.76
N PRO A 7 -10.98 -48.08 23.72
CA PRO A 7 -9.70 -47.43 23.40
C PRO A 7 -9.64 -46.89 21.97
N PHE A 8 -10.32 -47.50 21.01
CA PHE A 8 -10.31 -47.06 19.62
C PHE A 8 -11.09 -45.74 19.44
N VAL A 9 -12.23 -45.61 20.14
CA VAL A 9 -13.05 -44.37 20.12
C VAL A 9 -12.29 -43.20 20.74
N ILE A 10 -11.57 -43.43 21.84
CA ILE A 10 -10.78 -42.39 22.52
C ILE A 10 -9.64 -41.90 21.62
N ILE A 11 -8.92 -42.81 20.95
CA ILE A 11 -7.83 -42.45 20.03
C ILE A 11 -8.36 -41.65 18.84
N THR A 12 -9.49 -42.03 18.26
CA THR A 12 -10.10 -41.30 17.15
C THR A 12 -10.55 -39.90 17.56
N VAL A 13 -11.15 -39.73 18.75
CA VAL A 13 -11.58 -38.41 19.25
C VAL A 13 -10.37 -37.50 19.51
N ILE A 14 -9.29 -38.02 20.10
CA ILE A 14 -8.05 -37.26 20.32
C ILE A 14 -7.41 -36.86 18.99
N ALA A 15 -7.35 -37.77 18.02
CA ALA A 15 -6.80 -37.46 16.69
C ALA A 15 -7.60 -36.38 15.95
N VAL A 16 -8.94 -36.42 16.02
CA VAL A 16 -9.81 -35.39 15.42
C VAL A 16 -9.61 -34.03 16.09
N ILE A 17 -9.48 -33.98 17.42
CA ILE A 17 -9.23 -32.73 18.14
C ILE A 17 -7.85 -32.15 17.78
N VAL A 18 -6.81 -32.98 17.70
CA VAL A 18 -5.46 -32.55 17.31
C VAL A 18 -5.43 -32.06 15.86
N ILE A 19 -6.08 -32.75 14.92
CA ILE A 19 -6.18 -32.32 13.51
C ILE A 19 -6.96 -31.01 13.40
N THR A 20 -8.06 -30.86 14.16
CA THR A 20 -8.85 -29.63 14.17
C THR A 20 -8.05 -28.46 14.74
N LEU A 21 -7.30 -28.65 15.83
CA LEU A 21 -6.42 -27.63 16.40
C LEU A 21 -5.23 -27.30 15.50
N ALA A 22 -4.65 -28.28 14.82
CA ALA A 22 -3.58 -28.09 13.84
C ALA A 22 -4.06 -27.37 12.56
N SER A 23 -5.36 -27.44 12.25
CA SER A 23 -5.94 -26.78 11.07
C SER A 23 -6.46 -25.37 11.40
N VAL A 24 -7.16 -25.21 12.53
CA VAL A 24 -7.82 -23.97 12.92
C VAL A 24 -6.87 -23.05 13.70
N GLY A 25 -5.98 -23.61 14.53
CA GLY A 25 -5.02 -22.86 15.34
C GLY A 25 -4.10 -21.96 14.50
N PRO A 26 -3.41 -22.48 13.47
CA PRO A 26 -2.57 -21.66 12.59
C PRO A 26 -3.35 -20.61 11.80
N THR A 27 -4.58 -20.90 11.35
CA THR A 27 -5.42 -19.93 10.63
C THR A 27 -5.90 -18.81 11.54
N VAL A 28 -6.37 -19.12 12.75
CA VAL A 28 -6.76 -18.13 13.76
C VAL A 28 -5.55 -17.32 14.21
N TYR A 29 -4.40 -17.97 14.43
CA TYR A 29 -3.16 -17.27 14.76
C TYR A 29 -2.76 -16.29 13.65
N ARG A 30 -2.79 -16.72 12.38
CA ARG A 30 -2.49 -15.86 11.22
C ARG A 30 -3.45 -14.67 11.09
N VAL A 31 -4.75 -14.87 11.33
CA VAL A 31 -5.74 -13.78 11.35
C VAL A 31 -5.49 -12.80 12.50
N VAL A 32 -4.91 -13.24 13.61
CA VAL A 32 -4.58 -12.39 14.76
C VAL A 32 -3.21 -11.71 14.60
N THR A 33 -2.28 -12.28 13.82
CA THR A 33 -0.89 -11.80 13.68
C THR A 33 -0.51 -11.17 12.34
N THR A 34 -1.37 -11.20 11.31
CA THR A 34 -1.08 -10.57 10.01
C THR A 34 -0.85 -9.05 10.17
N PRO A 35 0.13 -8.46 9.44
CA PRO A 35 0.46 -7.03 9.50
C PRO A 35 -0.57 -6.12 8.81
N GLY A 36 -1.64 -6.68 8.26
CA GLY A 36 -2.66 -5.97 7.49
C GLY A 36 -2.52 -6.22 5.99
N ILE A 37 -2.97 -5.25 5.18
CA ILE A 37 -2.82 -5.27 3.72
C ILE A 37 -1.79 -4.21 3.36
N LYS A 38 -0.52 -4.63 3.21
CA LYS A 38 0.56 -3.74 2.78
C LYS A 38 0.59 -3.66 1.25
N THR A 39 0.86 -2.47 0.73
CA THR A 39 1.28 -2.30 -0.67
C THR A 39 2.73 -2.74 -0.79
N GLU A 40 2.97 -3.86 -1.44
CA GLU A 40 4.33 -4.37 -1.64
C GLU A 40 5.08 -3.60 -2.74
N ALA A 41 6.41 -3.74 -2.74
CA ALA A 41 7.29 -3.25 -3.80
C ALA A 41 6.83 -3.68 -5.20
N LEU A 42 7.26 -2.91 -6.22
CA LEU A 42 7.06 -3.32 -7.60
C LEU A 42 7.80 -4.63 -7.89
N ASP A 43 7.20 -5.43 -8.76
CA ASP A 43 7.75 -6.67 -9.25
C ASP A 43 8.28 -6.50 -10.68
N ALA A 44 9.52 -6.90 -10.93
CA ALA A 44 10.19 -6.73 -12.21
C ALA A 44 10.47 -8.06 -12.95
N ASP A 45 10.02 -9.20 -12.42
CA ASP A 45 10.44 -10.54 -12.91
C ASP A 45 10.10 -10.76 -14.40
N ASP A 46 8.95 -10.23 -14.85
CA ASP A 46 8.44 -10.36 -16.22
C ASP A 46 8.60 -9.06 -17.04
N ALA A 47 9.45 -8.13 -16.59
CA ALA A 47 9.64 -6.85 -17.26
C ALA A 47 10.22 -7.04 -18.67
N GLN A 48 9.73 -6.23 -19.61
CA GLN A 48 10.21 -6.17 -20.99
C GLN A 48 10.75 -4.77 -21.27
N PRO A 49 11.65 -4.60 -22.26
CA PRO A 49 12.04 -3.27 -22.71
C PRO A 49 10.82 -2.40 -23.05
N ALA A 50 10.93 -1.11 -22.74
CA ALA A 50 9.90 -0.14 -23.04
C ALA A 50 9.75 0.02 -24.56
N SER A 51 8.51 -0.05 -25.04
CA SER A 51 8.16 0.13 -26.46
C SER A 51 7.76 1.57 -26.79
N THR A 52 7.82 2.49 -25.83
CA THR A 52 7.49 3.91 -26.00
C THR A 52 8.47 4.81 -25.25
N ASN A 53 8.66 6.02 -25.75
CA ASN A 53 9.41 7.05 -25.03
C ASN A 53 8.60 7.56 -23.82
N ILE A 54 9.31 8.13 -22.86
CA ILE A 54 8.73 8.62 -21.59
C ILE A 54 7.91 9.91 -21.77
N ASN A 55 8.12 10.67 -22.84
CA ASN A 55 7.42 11.93 -23.10
C ASN A 55 5.96 11.70 -23.45
N GLY A 56 5.07 12.55 -22.95
CA GLY A 56 3.64 12.53 -23.22
C GLY A 56 2.81 12.70 -21.95
N ASN A 57 1.50 12.51 -22.12
CA ASN A 57 0.55 12.48 -21.02
C ASN A 57 0.34 11.03 -20.59
N TRP A 58 0.38 10.82 -19.29
CA TRP A 58 0.18 9.53 -18.66
C TRP A 58 -0.98 9.64 -17.67
N THR A 59 -1.76 8.58 -17.56
CA THR A 59 -2.84 8.49 -16.59
C THR A 59 -2.62 7.27 -15.70
N ILE A 60 -2.93 7.43 -14.42
CA ILE A 60 -2.89 6.32 -13.45
C ILE A 60 -4.09 5.43 -13.72
N VAL A 61 -3.83 4.16 -13.94
CA VAL A 61 -4.85 3.16 -14.23
C VAL A 61 -4.85 2.10 -13.13
N PRO A 62 -5.95 1.36 -12.93
CA PRO A 62 -6.00 0.30 -11.91
C PRO A 62 -4.90 -0.76 -12.08
N GLY A 63 -4.48 -1.00 -13.33
CA GLY A 63 -3.52 -2.05 -13.66
C GLY A 63 -4.08 -3.45 -13.41
N ALA A 64 -3.22 -4.45 -13.45
CA ALA A 64 -3.56 -5.84 -13.15
C ALA A 64 -2.35 -6.61 -12.60
N GLY A 65 -2.62 -7.75 -11.97
CA GLY A 65 -1.57 -8.64 -11.47
C GLY A 65 -0.80 -8.06 -10.29
N ARG A 66 0.48 -8.43 -10.18
CA ARG A 66 1.36 -8.12 -9.03
C ARG A 66 1.64 -6.63 -8.88
N ASN A 67 1.56 -5.87 -9.98
CA ASN A 67 1.83 -4.44 -10.03
C ASN A 67 0.58 -3.58 -10.18
N ALA A 68 -0.60 -4.12 -9.86
CA ALA A 68 -1.82 -3.31 -9.83
C ALA A 68 -1.63 -2.08 -8.91
N THR A 69 -2.17 -0.95 -9.35
CA THR A 69 -2.12 0.32 -8.63
C THR A 69 -2.72 0.14 -7.25
N GLN A 70 -1.98 0.53 -6.22
CA GLN A 70 -2.37 0.39 -4.84
C GLN A 70 -1.62 1.42 -3.99
N VAL A 71 -2.34 2.13 -3.13
CA VAL A 71 -1.74 3.08 -2.19
C VAL A 71 -2.23 2.76 -0.79
N GLY A 72 -1.35 2.82 0.19
CA GLY A 72 -1.66 2.45 1.56
C GLY A 72 -0.75 3.11 2.58
N PHE A 73 -0.87 2.65 3.81
CA PHE A 73 0.01 3.02 4.91
C PHE A 73 0.55 1.77 5.60
N THR A 74 1.66 1.95 6.31
CA THR A 74 2.19 0.99 7.28
C THR A 74 2.71 1.76 8.48
N PHE A 75 2.23 1.42 9.68
CA PHE A 75 2.71 1.98 10.95
C PHE A 75 3.05 0.87 11.93
N HIS A 76 4.08 1.09 12.73
CA HIS A 76 4.44 0.20 13.83
C HIS A 76 3.50 0.41 15.02
N GLU A 77 3.07 -0.70 15.62
CA GLU A 77 2.32 -0.77 16.87
C GLU A 77 3.24 -1.37 17.94
N ALA A 78 3.44 -0.61 19.02
CA ALA A 78 4.15 -1.06 20.20
C ALA A 78 3.16 -1.72 21.17
N LEU A 79 3.33 -3.03 21.37
CA LEU A 79 2.58 -3.84 22.34
C LEU A 79 3.53 -4.34 23.45
N PRO A 80 3.02 -4.65 24.66
CA PRO A 80 3.82 -5.30 25.69
C PRO A 80 4.49 -6.58 25.18
N GLY A 81 5.81 -6.54 25.01
CA GLY A 81 6.65 -7.67 24.60
C GLY A 81 6.62 -8.02 23.10
N GLN A 82 5.93 -7.24 22.24
CA GLN A 82 5.87 -7.48 20.79
C GLN A 82 5.84 -6.17 20.01
N ARG A 83 6.46 -6.16 18.82
CA ARG A 83 6.23 -5.13 17.80
C ARG A 83 5.40 -5.75 16.69
N LYS A 84 4.38 -5.04 16.25
CA LYS A 84 3.50 -5.48 15.15
C LYS A 84 3.32 -4.33 14.17
N ASP A 85 3.22 -4.65 12.89
CA ASP A 85 2.87 -3.65 11.88
C ASP A 85 1.36 -3.64 11.66
N THR A 86 0.83 -2.46 11.39
CA THR A 86 -0.54 -2.30 10.92
C THR A 86 -0.52 -1.56 9.59
N SER A 87 -1.05 -2.23 8.57
CA SER A 87 -1.13 -1.75 7.21
C SER A 87 -2.55 -1.81 6.66
N GLY A 88 -2.86 -0.87 5.79
CA GLY A 88 -4.08 -0.84 5.01
C GLY A 88 -3.85 -0.17 3.68
N SER A 89 -4.65 -0.50 2.68
CA SER A 89 -4.48 -0.01 1.32
C SER A 89 -5.80 0.15 0.58
N THR A 90 -5.73 0.84 -0.55
CA THR A 90 -6.80 1.00 -1.52
C THR A 90 -6.25 0.91 -2.95
N HIS A 91 -7.11 0.50 -3.87
CA HIS A 91 -6.87 0.55 -5.31
C HIS A 91 -7.55 1.76 -5.99
N ALA A 92 -8.35 2.53 -5.25
CA ALA A 92 -9.08 3.69 -5.78
C ALA A 92 -8.16 4.90 -5.85
N VAL A 93 -7.37 4.92 -6.92
CA VAL A 93 -6.32 5.90 -7.17
C VAL A 93 -6.47 6.40 -8.60
N THR A 94 -6.44 7.71 -8.76
CA THR A 94 -6.52 8.39 -10.06
C THR A 94 -5.48 9.48 -10.13
N GLY A 95 -5.08 9.87 -11.33
CA GLY A 95 -4.14 10.97 -11.49
C GLY A 95 -3.56 11.04 -12.88
N ASN A 96 -2.83 12.11 -13.15
CA ASN A 96 -2.20 12.36 -14.44
C ASN A 96 -0.76 12.82 -14.25
N VAL A 97 0.08 12.52 -15.23
CA VAL A 97 1.48 12.92 -15.27
C VAL A 97 1.80 13.44 -16.66
N VAL A 98 2.47 14.58 -16.73
CA VAL A 98 2.90 15.20 -17.99
C VAL A 98 4.42 15.18 -18.03
N VAL A 99 4.99 14.60 -19.09
CA VAL A 99 6.43 14.55 -19.32
C VAL A 99 6.73 15.14 -20.69
N ALA A 100 7.70 16.05 -20.76
CA ALA A 100 8.18 16.63 -22.01
C ALA A 100 9.70 16.79 -21.94
N ASP A 101 10.38 16.52 -23.06
CA ASP A 101 11.85 16.61 -23.16
C ASP A 101 12.58 15.84 -22.04
N ASN A 102 12.12 14.62 -21.77
CA ASN A 102 12.58 13.74 -20.69
C ASN A 102 12.52 14.38 -19.31
N THR A 103 11.67 15.38 -19.12
CA THR A 103 11.52 16.13 -17.87
C THR A 103 10.07 16.04 -17.42
N LEU A 104 9.86 15.64 -16.15
CA LEU A 104 8.56 15.76 -15.50
C LEU A 104 8.13 17.22 -15.51
N GLN A 105 6.95 17.49 -16.06
CA GLN A 105 6.41 18.84 -16.15
C GLN A 105 5.42 19.12 -15.02
N SER A 106 4.56 18.14 -14.73
CA SER A 106 3.58 18.17 -13.65
C SER A 106 3.06 16.77 -13.35
N ALA A 107 2.58 16.55 -12.13
CA ALA A 107 1.82 15.37 -11.76
C ALA A 107 0.73 15.70 -10.74
N ASP A 108 -0.41 15.03 -10.85
CA ASP A 108 -1.46 14.99 -9.86
C ASP A 108 -1.83 13.54 -9.55
N LEU A 109 -2.07 13.28 -8.26
CA LEU A 109 -2.48 11.99 -7.72
C LEU A 109 -3.58 12.26 -6.70
N THR A 110 -4.68 11.53 -6.80
CA THR A 110 -5.77 11.53 -5.83
C THR A 110 -6.06 10.10 -5.42
N VAL A 111 -6.12 9.88 -4.11
CA VAL A 111 -6.44 8.60 -3.47
C VAL A 111 -7.75 8.77 -2.73
N ASP A 112 -8.74 7.94 -3.02
CA ASP A 112 -9.98 7.86 -2.24
C ASP A 112 -9.69 7.10 -0.94
N THR A 113 -9.69 7.82 0.18
CA THR A 113 -9.37 7.25 1.50
C THR A 113 -10.54 6.47 2.10
N ASP A 114 -11.78 6.67 1.65
CA ASP A 114 -12.95 5.95 2.16
C ASP A 114 -13.02 4.48 1.68
N THR A 115 -12.35 4.22 0.56
CA THR A 115 -12.19 2.85 0.03
C THR A 115 -11.09 2.04 0.72
N LEU A 116 -10.32 2.64 1.63
CA LEU A 116 -9.21 1.98 2.32
C LEU A 116 -9.68 0.75 3.12
N ARG A 117 -8.91 -0.33 3.03
CA ARG A 117 -9.17 -1.60 3.70
C ARG A 117 -7.91 -2.13 4.39
N THR A 118 -8.12 -2.84 5.48
CA THR A 118 -7.14 -3.68 6.17
C THR A 118 -7.65 -5.13 6.13
N ASP A 119 -6.99 -6.03 6.85
CA ASP A 119 -7.44 -7.42 7.02
C ASP A 119 -8.62 -7.56 8.03
N ILE A 120 -8.97 -6.49 8.76
CA ILE A 120 -10.03 -6.51 9.79
C ILE A 120 -11.06 -5.40 9.55
N LYS A 121 -12.29 -5.77 9.19
CA LYS A 121 -13.41 -4.82 8.93
C LYS A 121 -13.64 -3.79 10.05
N LYS A 122 -13.51 -4.19 11.32
CA LYS A 122 -13.65 -3.27 12.46
C LYS A 122 -12.52 -2.23 12.49
N ARG A 123 -11.31 -2.61 12.08
CA ARG A 123 -10.18 -1.69 11.94
C ARG A 123 -10.43 -0.73 10.78
N ASP A 124 -10.97 -1.20 9.66
CA ASP A 124 -11.36 -0.34 8.53
C ASP A 124 -12.31 0.78 8.99
N ILE A 125 -13.37 0.42 9.72
CA ILE A 125 -14.34 1.38 10.24
C ILE A 125 -13.65 2.40 11.17
N ASN A 126 -12.79 1.95 12.07
CA ASN A 126 -12.09 2.85 13.00
C ASN A 126 -11.09 3.76 12.30
N VAL A 127 -10.30 3.24 11.36
CA VAL A 127 -9.34 4.02 10.57
C VAL A 127 -10.08 5.13 9.82
N LYS A 128 -11.19 4.80 9.18
CA LYS A 128 -11.95 5.76 8.38
C LYS A 128 -12.68 6.80 9.22
N MET A 129 -13.40 6.36 10.25
CA MET A 129 -14.29 7.26 11.02
C MET A 129 -13.59 8.00 12.16
N LYS A 130 -12.55 7.43 12.77
CA LYS A 130 -11.94 7.97 14.01
C LYS A 130 -10.53 8.49 13.85
N ILE A 131 -9.84 8.11 12.76
CA ILE A 131 -8.43 8.45 12.56
C ILE A 131 -8.29 9.38 11.35
N LEU A 132 -8.77 8.95 10.19
CA LEU A 132 -8.68 9.72 8.94
C LEU A 132 -9.90 10.61 8.66
N HIS A 133 -10.99 10.44 9.41
CA HIS A 133 -12.24 11.20 9.25
C HIS A 133 -12.64 11.33 7.77
N THR A 134 -12.78 10.20 7.07
CA THR A 134 -12.95 10.17 5.60
C THR A 134 -14.28 10.76 5.14
N ASP A 135 -15.24 10.95 6.03
CA ASP A 135 -16.45 11.74 5.80
C ASP A 135 -16.14 13.23 5.61
N LYS A 136 -15.09 13.75 6.27
CA LYS A 136 -14.61 15.13 6.17
C LYS A 136 -13.45 15.30 5.20
N TYR A 137 -12.55 14.31 5.15
CA TYR A 137 -11.36 14.29 4.30
C TYR A 137 -11.36 13.02 3.43
N PRO A 138 -12.26 12.94 2.43
CA PRO A 138 -12.48 11.72 1.65
C PRO A 138 -11.33 11.36 0.72
N THR A 139 -10.37 12.27 0.54
CA THR A 139 -9.25 12.09 -0.36
C THR A 139 -7.93 12.53 0.27
N ALA A 140 -6.86 11.84 -0.10
CA ALA A 140 -5.50 12.32 0.02
C ALA A 140 -4.97 12.64 -1.39
N THR A 141 -4.13 13.68 -1.52
CA THR A 141 -3.61 14.09 -2.81
C THR A 141 -2.10 14.32 -2.79
N PHE A 142 -1.44 14.10 -3.91
CA PHE A 142 -0.07 14.55 -4.16
C PHE A 142 -0.04 15.33 -5.46
N THR A 143 0.57 16.51 -5.44
CA THR A 143 0.69 17.37 -6.63
C THR A 143 2.10 17.93 -6.76
N THR A 144 2.58 18.07 -7.99
CA THR A 144 3.84 18.76 -8.28
C THR A 144 3.81 19.41 -9.66
N ASP A 145 4.44 20.57 -9.77
CA ASP A 145 4.77 21.28 -11.01
C ASP A 145 6.30 21.44 -11.19
N LYS A 146 7.08 20.82 -10.28
CA LYS A 146 8.54 20.91 -10.26
C LYS A 146 9.14 20.10 -11.40
N LYS A 147 10.12 20.70 -12.09
CA LYS A 147 10.84 20.05 -13.17
C LYS A 147 11.83 19.04 -12.62
N VAL A 148 11.67 17.78 -13.02
CA VAL A 148 12.55 16.68 -12.60
C VAL A 148 13.06 15.98 -13.86
N ASP A 149 14.38 15.87 -13.99
CA ASP A 149 15.01 15.16 -15.10
C ASP A 149 14.78 13.65 -14.95
N LEU A 150 14.23 13.03 -16.00
CA LEU A 150 13.94 11.60 -16.10
C LEU A 150 14.83 10.91 -17.13
N SER A 151 15.82 11.60 -17.71
CA SER A 151 16.72 11.05 -18.72
C SER A 151 17.53 9.84 -18.22
N GLY A 152 17.75 9.74 -16.91
CA GLY A 152 18.41 8.62 -16.25
C GLY A 152 17.55 7.36 -16.06
N ILE A 153 16.24 7.40 -16.37
CA ILE A 153 15.35 6.24 -16.17
C ILE A 153 15.52 5.21 -17.30
N PRO A 154 15.97 3.98 -17.01
CA PRO A 154 16.23 2.94 -18.02
C PRO A 154 15.00 2.59 -18.84
N ALA A 155 15.22 2.27 -20.12
CA ALA A 155 14.18 1.82 -21.05
C ALA A 155 14.27 0.32 -21.37
N ASP A 156 15.23 -0.39 -20.78
CA ASP A 156 15.57 -1.79 -21.08
C ASP A 156 14.79 -2.81 -20.23
N GLY A 157 13.80 -2.35 -19.44
CA GLY A 157 13.04 -3.20 -18.53
C GLY A 157 13.69 -3.34 -17.16
N THR A 158 14.79 -2.62 -16.87
CA THR A 158 15.34 -2.50 -15.52
C THR A 158 14.77 -1.29 -14.76
N THR A 159 14.92 -1.29 -13.44
CA THR A 159 14.47 -0.21 -12.58
C THR A 159 15.47 0.94 -12.52
N GLY A 160 14.97 2.17 -12.52
CA GLY A 160 15.71 3.37 -12.13
C GLY A 160 15.12 4.01 -10.87
N GLU A 161 15.79 5.01 -10.31
CA GLU A 161 15.28 5.80 -9.19
C GLU A 161 15.17 7.28 -9.56
N VAL A 162 14.18 7.96 -9.00
CA VAL A 162 14.02 9.41 -9.14
C VAL A 162 13.39 10.00 -7.89
N VAL A 163 13.89 11.16 -7.45
CA VAL A 163 13.25 11.95 -6.40
C VAL A 163 12.26 12.91 -7.03
N ILE A 164 11.00 12.89 -6.59
CA ILE A 164 9.95 13.76 -7.11
C ILE A 164 9.42 14.65 -5.97
N PRO A 165 9.98 15.85 -5.79
CA PRO A 165 9.45 16.79 -4.80
C PRO A 165 8.04 17.26 -5.16
N GLY A 166 7.18 17.43 -4.16
CA GLY A 166 5.82 17.91 -4.35
C GLY A 166 5.09 18.16 -3.04
N THR A 167 3.81 18.46 -3.14
CA THR A 167 2.94 18.73 -2.00
C THR A 167 2.03 17.52 -1.75
N LEU A 168 2.14 16.92 -0.56
CA LEU A 168 1.20 15.90 -0.07
C LEU A 168 0.14 16.58 0.79
N THR A 169 -1.14 16.38 0.44
CA THR A 169 -2.28 16.73 1.29
C THR A 169 -2.90 15.48 1.86
N LEU A 170 -2.85 15.34 3.18
CA LEU A 170 -3.42 14.23 3.92
C LEU A 170 -4.20 14.79 5.11
N HIS A 171 -5.42 14.29 5.33
CA HIS A 171 -6.28 14.71 6.44
C HIS A 171 -6.50 16.25 6.48
N GLY A 172 -6.59 16.86 5.30
CA GLY A 172 -6.80 18.31 5.13
C GLY A 172 -5.57 19.19 5.38
N VAL A 173 -4.40 18.60 5.67
CA VAL A 173 -3.14 19.34 5.89
C VAL A 173 -2.19 19.08 4.74
N SER A 174 -1.61 20.14 4.19
CA SER A 174 -0.65 20.09 3.09
C SER A 174 0.78 20.28 3.58
N ARG A 175 1.72 19.44 3.11
CA ARG A 175 3.16 19.51 3.43
C ARG A 175 3.99 19.24 2.18
N GLU A 176 5.15 19.88 2.10
CA GLU A 176 6.15 19.54 1.09
C GLU A 176 6.82 18.21 1.46
N VAL A 177 6.94 17.31 0.48
CA VAL A 177 7.60 16.00 0.61
C VAL A 177 8.50 15.75 -0.60
N GLN A 178 9.43 14.82 -0.47
CA GLN A 178 10.39 14.45 -1.51
C GLN A 178 10.51 12.92 -1.62
N PRO A 179 9.45 12.21 -2.04
CA PRO A 179 9.51 10.78 -2.25
C PRO A 179 10.57 10.38 -3.28
N THR A 180 11.36 9.37 -2.95
CA THR A 180 12.17 8.62 -3.92
C THR A 180 11.30 7.52 -4.51
N PHE A 181 11.10 7.54 -5.81
CA PHE A 181 10.38 6.51 -6.54
C PHE A 181 11.37 5.57 -7.23
N THR A 182 11.17 4.27 -7.05
CA THR A 182 11.65 3.27 -8.00
C THR A 182 10.72 3.26 -9.20
N VAL A 183 11.27 3.37 -10.40
CA VAL A 183 10.52 3.48 -11.66
C VAL A 183 10.93 2.35 -12.59
N LEU A 184 9.95 1.66 -13.13
CA LEU A 184 10.13 0.61 -14.12
C LEU A 184 9.34 0.96 -15.39
N ARG A 185 10.05 1.04 -16.52
CA ARG A 185 9.44 1.21 -17.84
C ARG A 185 9.35 -0.16 -18.50
N THR A 186 8.13 -0.64 -18.75
CA THR A 186 7.90 -1.98 -19.32
C THR A 186 6.81 -1.96 -20.38
N GLY A 187 7.15 -2.38 -21.60
CA GLY A 187 6.25 -2.26 -22.76
C GLY A 187 5.71 -0.83 -22.93
N LYS A 188 4.39 -0.65 -22.83
CA LYS A 188 3.72 0.66 -22.91
C LYS A 188 3.42 1.30 -21.55
N ARG A 189 3.91 0.72 -20.46
CA ARG A 189 3.57 1.09 -19.09
C ARG A 189 4.74 1.70 -18.36
N VAL A 190 4.43 2.56 -17.39
CA VAL A 190 5.39 3.05 -16.40
C VAL A 190 4.86 2.68 -15.03
N LEU A 191 5.63 1.88 -14.31
CA LEU A 191 5.32 1.48 -12.95
C LEU A 191 6.17 2.30 -11.98
N LEU A 192 5.55 2.78 -10.90
CA LEU A 192 6.24 3.50 -9.84
C LEU A 192 6.00 2.82 -8.51
N TYR A 193 7.01 2.81 -7.65
CA TYR A 193 6.90 2.41 -6.26
C TYR A 193 7.63 3.39 -5.35
N SER A 194 7.07 3.69 -4.18
CA SER A 194 7.76 4.42 -3.12
C SER A 194 7.21 4.05 -1.76
N ASP A 195 8.11 3.86 -0.80
CA ASP A 195 7.78 3.95 0.63
C ASP A 195 8.17 5.35 1.09
N LEU A 196 7.18 6.22 1.27
CA LEU A 196 7.38 7.59 1.73
C LEU A 196 7.30 7.64 3.26
N PRO A 197 8.38 7.92 3.99
CA PRO A 197 8.32 8.11 5.43
C PRO A 197 7.47 9.34 5.77
N VAL A 198 6.60 9.21 6.77
CA VAL A 198 5.74 10.29 7.25
C VAL A 198 5.65 10.26 8.77
N ASN A 199 5.51 11.44 9.38
CA ASN A 199 5.00 11.56 10.74
C ASN A 199 3.50 11.92 10.67
N ARG A 200 2.65 11.05 11.21
CA ARG A 200 1.18 11.23 11.17
C ARG A 200 0.72 12.51 11.89
N LYS A 201 1.47 12.97 12.90
CA LYS A 201 1.15 14.18 13.67
C LYS A 201 1.28 15.45 12.83
N ASP A 202 2.16 15.46 11.83
CA ASP A 202 2.35 16.60 10.93
C ASP A 202 1.10 16.91 10.09
N TYR A 203 0.23 15.91 9.93
CA TYR A 203 -1.05 15.95 9.23
C TYR A 203 -2.26 15.98 10.18
N GLY A 204 -2.03 16.13 11.49
CA GLY A 204 -3.08 16.10 12.50
C GLY A 204 -3.81 14.76 12.60
N VAL A 205 -3.18 13.67 12.16
CA VAL A 205 -3.73 12.32 12.25
C VAL A 205 -3.42 11.76 13.62
N GLU A 206 -4.44 11.76 14.47
CA GLU A 206 -4.36 11.28 15.85
C GLU A 206 -4.85 9.84 15.98
N THR A 207 -4.17 9.08 16.84
CA THR A 207 -4.55 7.71 17.17
C THR A 207 -4.91 7.62 18.66
N PRO A 208 -5.88 6.79 19.04
CA PRO A 208 -6.16 6.55 20.44
C PRO A 208 -4.96 5.88 21.11
N GLU A 209 -4.54 6.39 22.26
CA GLU A 209 -3.62 5.68 23.14
C GLU A 209 -4.43 4.65 23.94
N PHE A 210 -4.12 3.37 23.76
CA PHE A 210 -4.66 2.33 24.61
C PHE A 210 -3.64 1.99 25.70
N VAL A 211 -4.11 1.63 26.89
CA VAL A 211 -3.29 1.31 28.07
C VAL A 211 -2.17 0.28 27.78
N ALA A 212 -2.32 -0.53 26.74
CA ALA A 212 -1.36 -1.55 26.32
C ALA A 212 -1.03 -1.52 24.80
N ALA A 213 -1.33 -0.44 24.08
CA ALA A 213 -0.97 -0.33 22.66
C ALA A 213 -0.80 1.13 22.24
N VAL A 214 0.34 1.42 21.61
CA VAL A 214 0.65 2.75 21.06
C VAL A 214 1.02 2.59 19.59
N ILE A 215 0.35 3.35 18.72
CA ILE A 215 0.73 3.46 17.31
C ILE A 215 1.82 4.52 17.19
N ALA A 216 2.92 4.14 16.55
CA ALA A 216 4.05 5.02 16.29
C ALA A 216 3.60 6.30 15.57
N GLU A 217 4.32 7.38 15.81
CA GLU A 217 4.11 8.63 15.09
C GLU A 217 4.68 8.55 13.68
N GLU A 218 5.84 7.91 13.56
CA GLU A 218 6.51 7.63 12.30
C GLU A 218 5.97 6.33 11.68
N GLY A 219 5.79 6.38 10.37
CA GLY A 219 5.42 5.25 9.54
C GLY A 219 5.65 5.61 8.08
N GLU A 220 5.01 4.87 7.19
CA GLU A 220 5.20 5.00 5.76
C GLU A 220 3.87 5.07 5.02
N LEU A 221 3.84 5.83 3.95
CA LEU A 221 2.85 5.69 2.88
C LEU A 221 3.47 4.80 1.79
N ASN A 222 2.85 3.64 1.55
CA ASN A 222 3.33 2.66 0.59
C ASN A 222 2.57 2.85 -0.73
N ILE A 223 3.25 3.29 -1.78
CA ILE A 223 2.67 3.76 -3.03
C ILE A 223 3.15 2.85 -4.15
N ARG A 224 2.22 2.25 -4.91
CA ARG A 224 2.50 1.56 -6.16
C ARG A 224 1.53 2.02 -7.23
N LEU A 225 2.05 2.53 -8.34
CA LEU A 225 1.24 3.11 -9.41
C LEU A 225 1.57 2.42 -10.73
N ASP A 226 0.54 2.17 -11.53
CA ASP A 226 0.64 1.72 -12.91
C ASP A 226 0.08 2.82 -13.82
N LEU A 227 0.93 3.33 -14.71
CA LEU A 227 0.60 4.41 -15.61
C LEU A 227 0.58 3.91 -17.05
N GLU A 228 -0.41 4.38 -17.78
CA GLU A 228 -0.54 4.19 -19.21
C GLU A 228 -0.51 5.53 -19.94
N LYS A 229 0.10 5.53 -21.11
CA LYS A 229 0.13 6.71 -21.96
C LYS A 229 -1.28 6.98 -22.46
N THR A 230 -1.75 8.21 -22.32
CA THR A 230 -3.01 8.63 -22.93
C THR A 230 -2.74 8.92 -24.40
N ASP A 231 -3.32 8.12 -25.29
CA ASP A 231 -3.31 8.41 -26.72
C ASP A 231 -4.09 9.72 -26.96
N GLN A 232 -3.49 10.65 -27.71
CA GLN A 232 -4.20 11.84 -28.21
C GLN A 232 -5.12 11.48 -29.37
#